data_AF-A0A2U8WWQ0-F1
#
_entry.id   AF-A0A2U8WWQ0-F1
#
_cell.length_a   1.000
_cell.length_b   1.000
_cell.length_c   1.000
_cell.angle_alpha   90.00
_cell.angle_beta   90.00
_cell.angle_gamma   90.00
#
_symmetry.space_group_name_H-M   'P 1'
#
loop_
_entity.id
_entity.type
_entity.pdbx_description
1 polymer ?
#
loop_
_entity_poly.entity_id
_entity_poly.type
_entity_poly.pdbx_seq_one_letter_code
_entity_poly.pdbx_strand_id
1 'polypeptide(L)'
;MTPDALAERVAGLGTGERLAVVGLTRDGVGEVLAGREIGRGVLLVAAEELRTARAVIDRLLDDLADLALARWPDWPGRDGSAPEVSGPWLKAAATFAAAGRPPRFRRAAPALEFAQLLQALDAGSVILVAEVDPASPARAAPVIEALEWCAGLGAACVAALPAQPPDAPPYDRILYGACAIDRVPMPAASRFIPPHSPPRSRAHPASAIERRVEAALAGDPELAGLFVGNAPVRVPGDGRQPWVDLLCREHRIVVELDGPEHQANPKFGDDRHRDYELMVAGYLVLRLTNAQVDHDLQRAVEKIRAVVRLRRPAPAGDPTR
;
A
#
# COMPACT_ATOMS: atom_id res chain seq x y z
N MET A 1 -15.99 -14.31 -14.85
CA MET A 1 -16.25 -12.87 -15.16
C MET A 1 -14.93 -12.12 -15.29
N THR A 2 -14.82 -11.18 -16.25
CA THR A 2 -13.62 -10.35 -16.43
C THR A 2 -13.54 -9.22 -15.40
N PRO A 3 -12.34 -8.66 -15.14
CA PRO A 3 -12.19 -7.48 -14.28
C PRO A 3 -13.00 -6.25 -14.74
N ASP A 4 -13.17 -6.03 -16.04
CA ASP A 4 -13.98 -4.90 -16.57
C ASP A 4 -15.47 -5.10 -16.29
N ALA A 5 -15.98 -6.31 -16.52
CA ALA A 5 -17.37 -6.64 -16.20
C ALA A 5 -17.64 -6.58 -14.69
N LEU A 6 -16.63 -6.86 -13.84
CA LEU A 6 -16.76 -6.64 -12.39
C LEU A 6 -16.97 -5.17 -12.08
N ALA A 7 -16.13 -4.29 -12.64
CA ALA A 7 -16.19 -2.87 -12.35
C ALA A 7 -17.50 -2.23 -12.83
N GLU A 8 -17.98 -2.59 -14.02
CA GLU A 8 -19.30 -2.16 -14.50
C GLU A 8 -20.42 -2.60 -13.57
N ARG A 9 -20.37 -3.86 -13.11
CA ARG A 9 -21.37 -4.41 -12.19
C ARG A 9 -21.33 -3.76 -10.82
N VAL A 10 -20.14 -3.44 -10.31
CA VAL A 10 -19.96 -2.72 -9.04
C VAL A 10 -20.43 -1.28 -9.16
N ALA A 11 -20.11 -0.59 -10.26
CA ALA A 11 -20.57 0.77 -10.53
C ALA A 11 -22.10 0.86 -10.58
N GLY A 12 -22.75 -0.16 -11.17
CA GLY A 12 -24.20 -0.26 -11.27
C GLY A 12 -24.96 -0.64 -10.00
N LEU A 13 -24.28 -0.90 -8.87
CA LEU A 13 -24.95 -1.28 -7.62
C LEU A 13 -25.84 -0.14 -7.09
N GLY A 14 -27.13 -0.41 -6.98
CA GLY A 14 -28.11 0.49 -6.40
C GLY A 14 -28.02 0.61 -4.87
N THR A 15 -28.88 1.47 -4.30
CA THR A 15 -29.05 1.66 -2.86
C THR A 15 -29.44 0.34 -2.18
N GLY A 16 -28.65 -0.10 -1.20
CA GLY A 16 -28.88 -1.33 -0.45
C GLY A 16 -28.58 -2.63 -1.21
N GLU A 17 -28.07 -2.54 -2.44
CA GLU A 17 -27.69 -3.73 -3.20
C GLU A 17 -26.39 -4.34 -2.68
N ARG A 18 -26.29 -5.65 -2.82
CA ARG A 18 -25.15 -6.44 -2.36
C ARG A 18 -24.62 -7.31 -3.49
N LEU A 19 -23.30 -7.43 -3.56
CA LEU A 19 -22.63 -8.33 -4.50
C LEU A 19 -21.57 -9.16 -3.77
N ALA A 20 -21.60 -10.48 -3.95
CA ALA A 20 -20.49 -11.33 -3.58
C ALA A 20 -19.56 -11.56 -4.78
N VAL A 21 -18.26 -11.42 -4.55
CA VAL A 21 -17.21 -11.61 -5.56
C VAL A 21 -16.31 -12.75 -5.12
N VAL A 22 -16.36 -13.87 -5.82
CA VAL A 22 -15.55 -15.05 -5.54
C VAL A 22 -14.27 -15.03 -6.35
N GLY A 23 -13.15 -15.36 -5.70
CA GLY A 23 -11.83 -15.39 -6.29
C GLY A 23 -11.09 -14.06 -6.19
N LEU A 24 -11.50 -13.12 -5.32
CA LEU A 24 -10.74 -11.90 -5.02
C LEU A 24 -10.74 -11.64 -3.51
N THR A 25 -9.61 -11.17 -3.00
CA THR A 25 -9.52 -10.55 -1.66
C THR A 25 -10.17 -9.17 -1.70
N ARG A 26 -10.40 -8.56 -0.54
CA ARG A 26 -10.84 -7.15 -0.46
C ARG A 26 -9.91 -6.24 -1.27
N ASP A 27 -8.60 -6.42 -1.10
CA ASP A 27 -7.60 -5.61 -1.80
C ASP A 27 -7.60 -5.88 -3.30
N GLY A 28 -7.80 -7.14 -3.72
CA GLY A 28 -7.94 -7.48 -5.14
C GLY A 28 -9.16 -6.85 -5.80
N VAL A 29 -10.29 -6.73 -5.08
CA VAL A 29 -11.43 -5.94 -5.54
C VAL A 29 -11.05 -4.46 -5.62
N GLY A 30 -10.38 -3.93 -4.61
CA GLY A 30 -9.87 -2.55 -4.59
C GLY A 30 -8.97 -2.22 -5.79
N GLU A 31 -8.01 -3.08 -6.13
CA GLU A 31 -7.12 -2.92 -7.28
C GLU A 31 -7.88 -2.93 -8.61
N VAL A 32 -8.86 -3.83 -8.75
CA VAL A 32 -9.72 -3.88 -9.95
C VAL A 32 -10.51 -2.58 -10.10
N LEU A 33 -11.03 -2.01 -9.01
CA LEU A 33 -11.81 -0.78 -9.04
C LEU A 33 -10.92 0.46 -9.21
N ALA A 34 -9.75 0.51 -8.56
CA ALA A 34 -8.83 1.65 -8.65
C ALA A 34 -8.24 1.84 -10.05
N GLY A 35 -8.06 0.74 -10.80
CA GLY A 35 -7.62 0.79 -12.20
C GLY A 35 -8.67 1.33 -13.19
N ARG A 36 -9.87 1.71 -12.72
CA ARG A 36 -11.04 2.03 -13.56
C ARG A 36 -11.80 3.23 -12.99
N GLU A 37 -12.26 4.12 -13.86
CA GLU A 37 -13.12 5.25 -13.45
C GLU A 37 -14.56 4.76 -13.22
N ILE A 38 -14.86 4.30 -12.00
CA ILE A 38 -16.21 3.83 -11.62
C ILE A 38 -17.15 4.97 -11.17
N GLY A 39 -16.65 6.21 -11.09
CA GLY A 39 -17.43 7.39 -10.69
C GLY A 39 -17.95 7.37 -9.25
N ARG A 40 -17.51 6.40 -8.43
CA ARG A 40 -17.94 6.15 -7.06
C ARG A 40 -16.74 5.92 -6.16
N GLY A 41 -16.80 6.42 -4.93
CA GLY A 41 -15.84 6.12 -3.88
C GLY A 41 -15.96 4.67 -3.39
N VAL A 42 -14.84 4.08 -3.01
CA VAL A 42 -14.79 2.71 -2.48
C VAL A 42 -14.08 2.76 -1.14
N LEU A 43 -14.71 2.21 -0.11
CA LEU A 43 -14.11 2.03 1.20
C LEU A 43 -13.79 0.55 1.43
N LEU A 44 -12.50 0.25 1.53
CA LEU A 44 -12.01 -1.08 1.88
C LEU A 44 -12.06 -1.26 3.40
N VAL A 45 -12.99 -2.09 3.88
CA VAL A 45 -13.27 -2.30 5.30
C VAL A 45 -12.19 -3.17 5.93
N ALA A 46 -11.61 -2.73 7.04
CA ALA A 46 -10.64 -3.51 7.83
C ALA A 46 -11.35 -4.32 8.93
N ALA A 47 -11.68 -5.59 8.65
CA ALA A 47 -12.49 -6.44 9.52
C ALA A 47 -11.80 -7.76 9.96
N GLU A 48 -10.54 -7.98 9.58
CA GLU A 48 -9.84 -9.27 9.64
C GLU A 48 -9.70 -9.81 11.08
N GLU A 49 -9.49 -8.91 12.04
CA GLU A 49 -9.31 -9.20 13.47
C GLU A 49 -10.60 -9.10 14.29
N LEU A 50 -11.67 -8.59 13.69
CA LEU A 50 -12.93 -8.35 14.39
C LEU A 50 -13.72 -9.66 14.49
N ARG A 51 -14.44 -9.84 15.60
CA ARG A 51 -15.12 -11.11 15.94
C ARG A 51 -16.62 -10.94 16.20
N THR A 52 -17.14 -9.72 16.12
CA THR A 52 -18.56 -9.43 16.31
C THR A 52 -19.02 -8.40 15.28
N ALA A 53 -20.27 -8.51 14.82
CA ALA A 53 -20.84 -7.57 13.85
C ALA A 53 -20.79 -6.14 14.39
N ARG A 54 -21.04 -5.96 15.69
CA ARG A 54 -20.96 -4.67 16.36
C ARG A 54 -19.57 -4.04 16.26
N ALA A 55 -18.50 -4.82 16.43
CA ALA A 55 -17.13 -4.31 16.30
C ALA A 55 -16.82 -3.90 14.85
N VAL A 56 -17.30 -4.68 13.86
CA VAL A 56 -17.17 -4.32 12.43
C VAL A 56 -17.90 -3.00 12.14
N ILE A 57 -19.13 -2.85 12.63
CA ILE A 57 -19.92 -1.62 12.49
C ILE A 57 -19.23 -0.42 13.17
N ASP A 58 -18.67 -0.60 14.37
CA ASP A 58 -17.99 0.49 15.06
C ASP A 58 -16.71 0.93 14.34
N ARG A 59 -15.92 -0.03 13.81
CA ARG A 59 -14.77 0.29 12.96
C ARG A 59 -15.20 1.02 11.70
N LEU A 60 -16.24 0.55 11.01
CA LEU A 60 -16.81 1.20 9.82
C LEU A 60 -17.21 2.65 10.11
N LEU A 61 -17.87 2.91 11.24
CA LEU A 61 -18.27 4.25 11.63
C LEU A 61 -17.08 5.16 11.95
N ASP A 62 -16.02 4.61 12.56
CA ASP A 62 -14.77 5.34 12.78
C ASP A 62 -14.12 5.70 11.43
N ASP A 63 -14.02 4.74 10.49
CA ASP A 63 -13.44 4.97 9.15
C ASP A 63 -14.25 5.98 8.33
N LEU A 64 -15.59 5.91 8.37
CA LEU A 64 -16.47 6.88 7.70
C LEU A 64 -16.35 8.28 8.32
N ALA A 65 -16.16 8.39 9.64
CA ALA A 65 -15.95 9.67 10.30
C ALA A 65 -14.58 10.28 9.92
N ASP A 66 -13.53 9.46 9.84
CA ASP A 66 -12.22 9.90 9.36
C ASP A 66 -12.28 10.36 7.90
N LEU A 67 -13.01 9.62 7.04
CA LEU A 67 -13.23 10.02 5.65
C LEU A 67 -14.04 11.33 5.56
N ALA A 68 -15.07 11.50 6.39
CA ALA A 68 -15.83 12.74 6.45
C ALA A 68 -14.94 13.92 6.86
N LEU A 69 -14.06 13.74 7.84
CA LEU A 69 -13.06 14.76 8.21
C LEU A 69 -12.13 15.09 7.04
N ALA A 70 -11.64 14.09 6.31
CA ALA A 70 -10.75 14.29 5.17
C ALA A 70 -11.41 15.05 4.00
N ARG A 71 -12.75 14.93 3.88
CA ARG A 71 -13.55 15.65 2.87
C ARG A 71 -13.98 17.05 3.30
N TRP A 72 -13.75 17.44 4.56
CA TRP A 72 -14.09 18.77 5.04
C TRP A 72 -13.19 19.84 4.38
N PRO A 73 -13.72 20.99 3.90
CA PRO A 73 -15.08 21.52 4.04
C PRO A 73 -16.08 21.15 2.92
N ASP A 74 -15.70 20.28 1.99
CA ASP A 74 -16.37 19.97 0.72
C ASP A 74 -17.52 18.94 0.87
N TRP A 75 -18.32 19.06 1.93
CA TRP A 75 -19.50 18.20 2.13
C TRP A 75 -20.67 18.64 1.23
N PRO A 76 -21.39 17.69 0.60
CA PRO A 76 -22.55 18.00 -0.23
C PRO A 76 -23.67 18.68 0.58
N GLY A 77 -24.46 19.54 -0.08
CA GLY A 77 -25.62 20.19 0.53
C GLY A 77 -25.33 21.46 1.33
N ARG A 78 -24.11 22.00 1.27
CA ARG A 78 -23.79 23.35 1.79
C ARG A 78 -24.32 24.49 0.93
N ASP A 79 -24.71 24.19 -0.31
CA ASP A 79 -25.09 25.18 -1.33
C ASP A 79 -26.59 25.56 -1.29
N GLY A 80 -27.31 25.11 -0.26
CA GLY A 80 -28.73 25.48 -0.03
C GLY A 80 -29.76 24.53 -0.65
N SER A 81 -29.35 23.42 -1.27
CA SER A 81 -30.26 22.28 -1.51
C SER A 81 -30.67 21.65 -0.18
N ALA A 82 -31.94 21.22 -0.05
CA ALA A 82 -32.45 20.65 1.20
C ALA A 82 -31.49 19.58 1.75
N PRO A 83 -31.01 19.70 3.00
CA PRO A 83 -30.11 18.69 3.54
C PRO A 83 -30.92 17.42 3.77
N GLU A 84 -30.54 16.32 3.12
CA GLU A 84 -30.99 14.99 3.54
C GLU A 84 -30.42 14.61 4.93
N VAL A 85 -29.42 15.38 5.38
CA VAL A 85 -28.76 15.34 6.69
C VAL A 85 -29.58 16.12 7.73
N SER A 86 -29.69 15.58 8.94
CA SER A 86 -30.27 16.28 10.09
C SER A 86 -29.48 17.57 10.38
N GLY A 87 -30.12 18.73 10.26
CA GLY A 87 -29.51 20.03 10.50
C GLY A 87 -28.75 20.14 11.84
N PRO A 88 -29.29 19.63 12.97
CA PRO A 88 -28.57 19.55 14.24
C PRO A 88 -27.29 18.70 14.19
N TRP A 89 -27.34 17.54 13.51
CA TRP A 89 -26.17 16.67 13.36
C TRP A 89 -25.10 17.34 12.51
N LEU A 90 -25.49 17.91 11.36
CA LEU A 90 -24.57 18.58 10.44
C LEU A 90 -23.82 19.73 11.13
N LYS A 91 -24.53 20.53 11.94
CA LYS A 91 -23.92 21.63 12.72
C LYS A 91 -22.89 21.11 13.73
N ALA A 92 -23.22 20.04 14.46
CA ALA A 92 -22.29 19.42 15.41
C ALA A 92 -21.08 18.80 14.69
N ALA A 93 -21.32 18.07 13.60
CA ALA A 93 -20.29 17.44 12.78
C ALA A 93 -19.33 18.47 12.18
N ALA A 94 -19.86 19.55 11.63
CA ALA A 94 -19.10 20.69 11.12
C ALA A 94 -18.21 21.33 12.20
N THR A 95 -18.70 21.44 13.44
CA THR A 95 -17.94 21.99 14.57
C THR A 95 -16.76 21.08 14.93
N PHE A 96 -16.96 19.75 14.92
CA PHE A 96 -15.89 18.78 15.15
C PHE A 96 -14.86 18.80 14.02
N ALA A 97 -15.32 18.77 12.77
CA ALA A 97 -14.44 18.76 11.60
C ALA A 97 -13.61 20.05 11.49
N ALA A 98 -14.20 21.22 11.77
CA ALA A 98 -13.49 22.49 11.85
C ALA A 98 -12.42 22.53 12.95
N ALA A 99 -12.55 21.71 13.99
CA ALA A 99 -11.56 21.53 15.04
C ALA A 99 -10.54 20.41 14.74
N GLY A 100 -10.53 19.85 13.52
CA GLY A 100 -9.62 18.76 13.12
C GLY A 100 -9.98 17.40 13.74
N ARG A 101 -11.23 17.21 14.17
CA ARG A 101 -11.69 15.99 14.84
C ARG A 101 -12.75 15.27 14.00
N PRO A 102 -12.73 13.93 13.93
CA PRO A 102 -13.75 13.19 13.19
C PRO A 102 -15.13 13.38 13.83
N PRO A 103 -16.20 13.57 13.04
CA PRO A 103 -17.58 13.76 13.51
C PRO A 103 -18.21 12.44 13.99
N ARG A 104 -17.58 11.79 14.98
CA ARG A 104 -18.00 10.53 15.58
C ARG A 104 -18.72 10.78 16.91
N PHE A 105 -19.97 10.33 17.03
CA PHE A 105 -20.89 10.54 18.14
C PHE A 105 -21.34 9.22 18.78
N ARG A 106 -20.45 8.53 19.51
CA ARG A 106 -20.70 7.19 20.11
C ARG A 106 -21.95 7.03 21.00
N ARG A 107 -22.58 8.13 21.44
CA ARG A 107 -23.85 8.12 22.20
C ARG A 107 -25.09 8.08 21.31
N ALA A 108 -24.96 8.41 20.02
CA ALA A 108 -26.02 8.33 19.04
C ALA A 108 -26.29 6.88 18.66
N ALA A 109 -27.51 6.61 18.16
CA ALA A 109 -27.83 5.31 17.60
C ALA A 109 -26.93 5.03 16.36
N PRO A 110 -26.27 3.86 16.27
CA PRO A 110 -25.36 3.56 15.16
C PRO A 110 -25.98 3.73 13.77
N ALA A 111 -27.26 3.36 13.62
CA ALA A 111 -27.97 3.49 12.34
C ALA A 111 -28.18 4.94 11.91
N LEU A 112 -28.51 5.81 12.87
CA LEU A 112 -28.65 7.25 12.62
C LEU A 112 -27.29 7.80 12.18
N GLU A 113 -26.24 7.49 12.91
CA GLU A 113 -24.92 8.04 12.61
C GLU A 113 -24.35 7.54 11.29
N PHE A 114 -24.54 6.26 10.97
CA PHE A 114 -24.18 5.68 9.69
C PHE A 114 -24.85 6.43 8.53
N ALA A 115 -26.16 6.65 8.61
CA ALA A 115 -26.91 7.38 7.59
C ALA A 115 -26.39 8.82 7.43
N GLN A 116 -26.13 9.52 8.53
CA GLN A 116 -25.62 10.89 8.49
C GLN A 116 -24.19 10.99 7.91
N LEU A 117 -23.31 10.05 8.27
CA LEU A 117 -21.95 9.99 7.73
C LEU A 117 -21.94 9.67 6.23
N LEU A 118 -22.77 8.71 5.78
CA LEU A 118 -22.89 8.42 4.34
C LEU A 118 -23.39 9.62 3.56
N GLN A 119 -24.38 10.35 4.06
CA GLN A 119 -24.86 11.56 3.40
C GLN A 119 -23.80 12.66 3.34
N ALA A 120 -22.99 12.84 4.39
CA ALA A 120 -21.86 13.77 4.38
C ALA A 120 -20.77 13.39 3.36
N LEU A 121 -20.75 12.12 2.94
CA LEU A 121 -19.85 11.57 1.93
C LEU A 121 -20.48 11.44 0.56
N ASP A 122 -21.72 11.92 0.37
CA ASP A 122 -22.63 11.56 -0.72
C ASP A 122 -22.97 10.06 -0.69
N ALA A 123 -24.18 9.73 -0.21
CA ALA A 123 -24.60 8.36 0.07
C ALA A 123 -24.66 7.46 -1.18
N GLY A 124 -24.81 8.06 -2.37
CA GLY A 124 -24.71 7.35 -3.64
C GLY A 124 -23.27 7.03 -4.04
N SER A 125 -22.28 7.71 -3.45
CA SER A 125 -20.90 7.63 -3.91
C SER A 125 -20.12 6.48 -3.27
N VAL A 126 -20.40 6.06 -2.03
CA VAL A 126 -19.53 5.11 -1.31
C VAL A 126 -20.01 3.66 -1.41
N ILE A 127 -19.14 2.79 -1.92
CA ILE A 127 -19.32 1.33 -1.91
C ILE A 127 -18.43 0.72 -0.82
N LEU A 128 -19.02 -0.09 0.06
CA LEU A 128 -18.31 -0.77 1.13
C LEU A 128 -17.82 -2.14 0.65
N VAL A 129 -16.52 -2.40 0.73
CA VAL A 129 -15.93 -3.68 0.33
C VAL A 129 -15.28 -4.33 1.54
N ALA A 130 -15.78 -5.50 1.97
CA ALA A 130 -15.21 -6.24 3.08
C ALA A 130 -14.82 -7.66 2.67
N GLU A 131 -13.72 -8.16 3.23
CA GLU A 131 -13.31 -9.56 3.03
C GLU A 131 -14.12 -10.49 3.93
N VAL A 132 -14.61 -11.58 3.35
CA VAL A 132 -15.27 -12.67 4.06
C VAL A 132 -14.35 -13.89 4.00
N ASP A 133 -13.93 -14.38 5.15
CA ASP A 133 -13.11 -15.60 5.26
C ASP A 133 -13.95 -16.82 4.81
N PRO A 134 -13.64 -17.49 3.69
CA PRO A 134 -14.45 -18.58 3.17
C PRO A 134 -14.26 -19.90 3.95
N ALA A 135 -13.22 -19.99 4.79
CA ALA A 135 -12.86 -21.20 5.53
C ALA A 135 -13.30 -21.15 7.01
N SER A 136 -13.67 -19.99 7.54
CA SER A 136 -14.03 -19.81 8.94
C SER A 136 -15.41 -19.16 9.13
N PRO A 137 -16.47 -19.96 9.35
CA PRO A 137 -17.81 -19.45 9.62
C PRO A 137 -17.86 -18.42 10.77
N ALA A 138 -17.05 -18.65 11.81
CA ALA A 138 -16.95 -17.76 12.98
C ALA A 138 -16.35 -16.38 12.65
N ARG A 139 -15.49 -16.29 11.63
CA ARG A 139 -14.95 -15.01 11.13
C ARG A 139 -15.85 -14.40 10.05
N ALA A 140 -16.50 -15.22 9.24
CA ALA A 140 -17.38 -14.79 8.17
C ALA A 140 -18.68 -14.16 8.70
N ALA A 141 -19.33 -14.78 9.69
CA ALA A 141 -20.66 -14.38 10.16
C ALA A 141 -20.73 -12.91 10.62
N PRO A 142 -19.80 -12.39 11.45
CA PRO A 142 -19.77 -10.98 11.82
C PRO A 142 -19.70 -9.99 10.66
N VAL A 143 -18.91 -10.32 9.63
CA VAL A 143 -18.72 -9.45 8.46
C VAL A 143 -19.97 -9.47 7.58
N ILE A 144 -20.53 -10.66 7.34
CA ILE A 144 -21.77 -10.83 6.57
C ILE A 144 -22.92 -10.05 7.23
N GLU A 145 -23.09 -10.21 8.55
CA GLU A 145 -24.11 -9.50 9.32
C GLU A 145 -23.93 -7.98 9.27
N ALA A 146 -22.69 -7.49 9.38
CA ALA A 146 -22.40 -6.06 9.28
C ALA A 146 -22.69 -5.50 7.87
N LEU A 147 -22.33 -6.22 6.81
CA LEU A 147 -22.62 -5.82 5.43
C LEU A 147 -24.13 -5.80 5.15
N GLU A 148 -24.88 -6.76 5.68
CA GLU A 148 -26.34 -6.79 5.62
C GLU A 148 -26.98 -5.64 6.38
N TRP A 149 -26.47 -5.33 7.57
CA TRP A 149 -26.91 -4.18 8.34
C TRP A 149 -26.67 -2.88 7.57
N CYS A 150 -25.49 -2.70 6.96
CA CYS A 150 -25.18 -1.53 6.13
C CYS A 150 -26.09 -1.44 4.90
N ALA A 151 -26.31 -2.56 4.22
CA ALA A 151 -27.18 -2.64 3.05
C ALA A 151 -28.65 -2.34 3.40
N GLY A 152 -29.12 -2.82 4.56
CA GLY A 152 -30.44 -2.48 5.10
C GLY A 152 -30.64 -0.99 5.40
N LEU A 153 -29.54 -0.24 5.54
CA LEU A 153 -29.52 1.22 5.67
C LEU A 153 -29.21 1.95 4.34
N GLY A 154 -29.19 1.22 3.22
CA GLY A 154 -29.05 1.78 1.88
C GLY A 154 -27.63 1.81 1.31
N ALA A 155 -26.61 1.31 2.02
CA ALA A 155 -25.26 1.24 1.47
C ALA A 155 -25.15 0.17 0.38
N ALA A 156 -24.40 0.46 -0.68
CA ALA A 156 -23.97 -0.57 -1.62
C ALA A 156 -22.80 -1.35 -1.02
N CYS A 157 -22.90 -2.68 -0.99
CA CYS A 157 -21.93 -3.54 -0.30
C CYS A 157 -21.37 -4.63 -1.21
N VAL A 158 -20.08 -4.90 -1.07
CA VAL A 158 -19.38 -5.99 -1.76
C VAL A 158 -18.72 -6.90 -0.74
N ALA A 159 -19.06 -8.20 -0.79
CA ALA A 159 -18.38 -9.25 -0.05
C ALA A 159 -17.30 -9.88 -0.93
N ALA A 160 -16.03 -9.63 -0.63
CA ALA A 160 -14.90 -10.23 -1.33
C ALA A 160 -14.55 -11.58 -0.69
N LEU A 161 -14.61 -12.65 -1.48
CA LEU A 161 -14.32 -14.01 -1.07
C LEU A 161 -13.07 -14.49 -1.83
N PRO A 162 -11.91 -14.69 -1.16
CA PRO A 162 -10.68 -15.10 -1.85
C PRO A 162 -10.77 -16.49 -2.49
N ALA A 163 -11.69 -17.33 -2.02
CA ALA A 163 -11.99 -18.66 -2.55
C ALA A 163 -13.48 -18.97 -2.43
N GLN A 164 -13.96 -20.00 -3.13
CA GLN A 164 -15.34 -20.46 -3.04
C GLN A 164 -15.64 -20.96 -1.61
N PRO A 165 -16.59 -20.36 -0.88
CA PRO A 165 -17.02 -20.88 0.42
C PRO A 165 -17.98 -22.08 0.26
N PRO A 166 -18.20 -22.87 1.31
CA PRO A 166 -19.23 -23.91 1.30
C PRO A 166 -20.62 -23.29 1.16
N ASP A 167 -21.53 -24.00 0.47
CA ASP A 167 -22.95 -23.64 0.37
C ASP A 167 -23.69 -24.02 1.66
N ALA A 168 -23.36 -23.31 2.74
CA ALA A 168 -23.88 -23.52 4.08
C ALA A 168 -23.83 -22.22 4.89
N PRO A 169 -24.58 -22.11 6.00
CA PRO A 169 -24.50 -20.95 6.88
C PRO A 169 -23.08 -20.66 7.38
N PRO A 170 -22.65 -19.38 7.40
CA PRO A 170 -23.40 -18.17 7.07
C PRO A 170 -23.36 -17.73 5.59
N TYR A 171 -22.69 -18.48 4.71
CA TYR A 171 -22.34 -18.03 3.35
C TYR A 171 -23.52 -18.09 2.38
N ASP A 172 -24.45 -19.03 2.57
CA ASP A 172 -25.71 -19.15 1.83
C ASP A 172 -26.45 -17.81 1.65
N ARG A 173 -26.35 -16.91 2.64
CA ARG A 173 -26.93 -15.56 2.65
C ARG A 173 -26.37 -14.58 1.62
N ILE A 174 -25.15 -14.82 1.14
CA ILE A 174 -24.43 -13.93 0.21
C ILE A 174 -24.12 -14.59 -1.14
N LEU A 175 -24.34 -15.90 -1.27
CA LEU A 175 -23.99 -16.66 -2.47
C LEU A 175 -24.98 -16.47 -3.62
N TYR A 176 -26.22 -16.07 -3.34
CA TYR A 176 -27.19 -15.77 -4.40
C TYR A 176 -26.72 -14.61 -5.27
N GLY A 177 -26.56 -14.87 -6.58
CA GLY A 177 -26.06 -13.87 -7.53
C GLY A 177 -24.56 -13.56 -7.41
N ALA A 178 -23.80 -14.36 -6.65
CA ALA A 178 -22.36 -14.22 -6.55
C ALA A 178 -21.68 -14.36 -7.91
N CYS A 179 -20.66 -13.53 -8.13
CA CYS A 179 -19.89 -13.53 -9.37
C CYS A 179 -18.50 -14.12 -9.14
N ALA A 180 -18.14 -15.11 -9.95
CA ALA A 180 -16.79 -15.70 -9.91
C ALA A 180 -15.89 -14.97 -10.91
N ILE A 181 -14.71 -14.58 -10.45
CA ILE A 181 -13.65 -14.04 -11.31
C ILE A 181 -12.85 -15.20 -11.87
N ASP A 182 -12.78 -15.28 -13.20
CA ASP A 182 -12.00 -16.31 -13.87
C ASP A 182 -10.52 -15.97 -13.70
N ARG A 183 -9.91 -16.46 -12.62
CA ARG A 183 -8.45 -16.39 -12.47
C ARG A 183 -7.85 -17.38 -13.46
N VAL A 184 -7.35 -16.86 -14.59
CA VAL A 184 -6.40 -17.62 -15.41
C VAL A 184 -5.24 -18.00 -14.47
N PRO A 185 -4.96 -19.30 -14.26
CA PRO A 185 -3.91 -19.71 -13.34
C PRO A 185 -2.59 -19.08 -13.78
N MET A 186 -2.03 -18.20 -12.96
CA MET A 186 -0.71 -17.64 -13.26
C MET A 186 0.27 -18.82 -13.40
N PRO A 187 1.13 -18.84 -14.44
CA PRO A 187 2.14 -19.88 -14.58
C PRO A 187 2.94 -20.04 -13.28
N ALA A 188 3.30 -21.28 -12.92
CA ALA A 188 4.02 -21.56 -11.68
C ALA A 188 5.28 -20.70 -11.55
N ALA A 189 5.97 -20.43 -12.67
CA ALA A 189 7.13 -19.53 -12.73
C ALA A 189 6.85 -18.09 -12.25
N SER A 190 5.62 -17.59 -12.38
CA SER A 190 5.23 -16.26 -11.91
C SER A 190 4.77 -16.23 -10.44
N ARG A 191 4.52 -17.40 -9.84
CA ARG A 191 4.16 -17.56 -8.42
C ARG A 191 5.27 -18.22 -7.60
N PHE A 192 6.36 -18.60 -8.26
CA PHE A 192 7.52 -19.19 -7.62
C PHE A 192 8.29 -18.09 -6.91
N ILE A 193 8.23 -18.12 -5.58
CA ILE A 193 9.08 -17.30 -4.71
C ILE A 193 10.30 -18.16 -4.38
N PRO A 194 11.48 -17.90 -4.98
CA PRO A 194 12.68 -18.67 -4.65
C PRO A 194 13.09 -18.43 -3.19
N PRO A 195 13.58 -19.46 -2.47
CA PRO A 195 14.10 -19.28 -1.12
C PRO A 195 15.28 -18.30 -1.16
N HIS A 196 15.12 -17.16 -0.47
CA HIS A 196 16.11 -16.10 -0.28
C HIS A 196 16.99 -15.78 -1.50
N SER A 197 16.35 -15.46 -2.62
CA SER A 197 17.03 -14.66 -3.64
C SER A 197 16.98 -13.19 -3.22
N PRO A 198 18.07 -12.42 -3.38
CA PRO A 198 17.98 -10.96 -3.38
C PRO A 198 16.91 -10.54 -4.41
N PRO A 199 16.40 -9.29 -4.38
CA PRO A 199 15.53 -8.77 -5.43
C PRO A 199 16.28 -8.76 -6.78
N ARG A 200 16.42 -9.92 -7.41
CA ARG A 200 16.75 -10.04 -8.82
C ARG A 200 15.47 -9.72 -9.56
N SER A 201 15.35 -8.43 -9.86
CA SER A 201 14.23 -7.92 -10.60
C SER A 201 14.18 -8.58 -11.98
N ARG A 202 12.99 -9.07 -12.34
CA ARG A 202 12.61 -9.33 -13.73
C ARG A 202 12.91 -8.07 -14.54
N ALA A 203 13.94 -8.11 -15.37
CA ALA A 203 14.26 -7.13 -16.42
C ALA A 203 13.95 -5.65 -16.06
N HIS A 204 14.38 -5.19 -14.87
CA HIS A 204 14.32 -3.76 -14.55
C HIS A 204 15.50 -3.04 -15.21
N PRO A 205 15.31 -1.84 -15.78
CA PRO A 205 16.41 -0.99 -16.26
C PRO A 205 17.51 -0.78 -15.21
N ALA A 206 17.15 -0.71 -13.92
CA ALA A 206 18.10 -0.62 -12.79
C ALA A 206 19.09 -1.82 -12.74
N SER A 207 18.62 -3.05 -13.01
CA SER A 207 19.47 -4.25 -13.04
C SER A 207 20.42 -4.29 -14.26
N ALA A 208 20.08 -3.62 -15.37
CA ALA A 208 21.01 -3.42 -16.48
C ALA A 208 22.12 -2.43 -16.11
N ILE A 209 21.78 -1.37 -15.37
CA ILE A 209 22.72 -0.34 -14.91
C ILE A 209 23.66 -0.92 -13.84
N GLU A 210 23.12 -1.64 -12.84
CA GLU A 210 23.92 -2.38 -11.84
C GLU A 210 24.98 -3.26 -12.51
N ARG A 211 24.57 -4.13 -13.46
CA ARG A 211 25.51 -5.00 -14.18
C ARG A 211 26.56 -4.24 -14.97
N ARG A 212 26.22 -3.09 -15.56
CA ARG A 212 27.16 -2.24 -16.29
C ARG A 212 28.20 -1.62 -15.35
N VAL A 213 27.77 -1.17 -14.17
CA VAL A 213 28.68 -0.64 -13.15
C VAL A 213 29.56 -1.76 -12.60
N GLU A 214 29.00 -2.91 -12.22
CA GLU A 214 29.77 -4.07 -11.74
C GLU A 214 30.84 -4.52 -12.74
N ALA A 215 30.49 -4.62 -14.03
CA ALA A 215 31.44 -4.98 -15.08
C ALA A 215 32.55 -3.93 -15.24
N ALA A 216 32.21 -2.64 -15.14
CA ALA A 216 33.19 -1.57 -15.20
C ALA A 216 34.14 -1.58 -13.99
N LEU A 217 33.61 -1.83 -12.77
CA LEU A 217 34.41 -1.96 -11.56
C LEU A 217 35.34 -3.18 -11.61
N ALA A 218 34.88 -4.30 -12.16
CA ALA A 218 35.69 -5.50 -12.33
C ALA A 218 36.86 -5.31 -13.32
N GLY A 219 36.68 -4.44 -14.32
CA GLY A 219 37.73 -4.08 -15.29
C GLY A 219 38.67 -2.96 -14.84
N ASP A 220 38.40 -2.32 -13.71
CA ASP A 220 39.18 -1.18 -13.22
C ASP A 220 40.34 -1.63 -12.31
N PRO A 221 41.59 -1.20 -12.58
CA PRO A 221 42.76 -1.68 -11.82
C PRO A 221 42.77 -1.25 -10.34
N GLU A 222 42.05 -0.18 -9.97
CA GLU A 222 41.99 0.31 -8.58
C GLU A 222 40.78 -0.23 -7.81
N LEU A 223 39.72 -0.67 -8.50
CA LEU A 223 38.42 -1.03 -7.92
C LEU A 223 38.08 -2.53 -8.04
N ALA A 224 38.78 -3.27 -8.90
CA ALA A 224 38.56 -4.70 -9.09
C ALA A 224 38.66 -5.46 -7.76
N GLY A 225 37.62 -6.24 -7.46
CA GLY A 225 37.54 -7.08 -6.25
C GLY A 225 37.13 -6.34 -4.97
N LEU A 226 36.97 -5.01 -4.97
CA LEU A 226 36.61 -4.26 -3.76
C LEU A 226 35.11 -4.28 -3.43
N PHE A 227 34.25 -4.40 -4.44
CA PHE A 227 32.80 -4.28 -4.29
C PHE A 227 32.10 -5.62 -4.46
N VAL A 228 31.10 -5.86 -3.62
CA VAL A 228 30.14 -6.97 -3.75
C VAL A 228 28.77 -6.38 -4.04
N GLY A 229 28.16 -6.81 -5.13
CA GLY A 229 26.82 -6.40 -5.52
C GLY A 229 25.74 -7.00 -4.63
N ASN A 230 24.63 -6.27 -4.47
CA ASN A 230 23.41 -6.72 -3.78
C ASN A 230 23.73 -7.39 -2.43
N ALA A 231 24.35 -6.65 -1.51
CA ALA A 231 24.91 -7.21 -0.29
C ALA A 231 24.23 -6.66 0.96
N PRO A 232 23.99 -7.50 2.00
CA PRO A 232 23.54 -7.01 3.29
C PRO A 232 24.68 -6.29 4.02
N VAL A 233 24.34 -5.14 4.61
CA VAL A 233 25.21 -4.38 5.50
C VAL A 233 24.92 -4.76 6.94
N ARG A 234 25.97 -5.09 7.70
CA ARG A 234 25.85 -5.31 9.14
C ARG A 234 25.87 -3.96 9.83
N VAL A 235 24.70 -3.50 10.27
CA VAL A 235 24.52 -2.30 11.08
C VAL A 235 24.23 -2.71 12.55
N PRO A 236 24.74 -1.98 13.55
CA PRO A 236 24.33 -2.16 14.94
C PRO A 236 22.90 -1.62 15.11
N GLY A 237 21.90 -2.50 15.28
CA GLY A 237 20.49 -2.10 15.28
C GLY A 237 19.53 -3.21 15.70
N ASP A 238 18.25 -3.03 15.39
CA ASP A 238 17.07 -3.86 15.77
C ASP A 238 17.04 -5.30 15.19
N GLY A 239 18.12 -5.73 14.54
CA GLY A 239 18.25 -7.01 13.86
C GLY A 239 17.97 -6.97 12.36
N ARG A 240 17.54 -5.83 11.79
CA ARG A 240 17.43 -5.65 10.34
C ARG A 240 18.80 -5.34 9.73
N GLN A 241 19.07 -5.93 8.57
CA GLN A 241 20.28 -5.68 7.79
C GLN A 241 19.89 -5.02 6.46
N PRO A 242 20.16 -3.72 6.27
CA PRO A 242 19.85 -3.06 5.01
C PRO A 242 20.66 -3.66 3.86
N TRP A 243 20.03 -3.85 2.71
CA TRP A 243 20.65 -4.39 1.50
C TRP A 243 20.99 -3.26 0.55
N VAL A 244 22.24 -3.19 0.11
CA VAL A 244 22.76 -2.12 -0.75
C VAL A 244 23.21 -2.65 -2.11
N ASP A 245 23.21 -1.79 -3.12
CA ASP A 245 23.50 -2.20 -4.50
C ASP A 245 24.96 -2.59 -4.68
N LEU A 246 25.90 -1.82 -4.13
CA LEU A 246 27.32 -2.15 -4.11
C LEU A 246 27.93 -1.88 -2.73
N LEU A 247 28.61 -2.87 -2.18
CA LEU A 247 29.24 -2.81 -0.86
C LEU A 247 30.74 -3.05 -0.94
N CYS A 248 31.54 -2.07 -0.52
CA CYS A 248 32.95 -2.26 -0.18
C CYS A 248 33.10 -2.36 1.33
N ARG A 249 33.26 -3.59 1.83
CA ARG A 249 33.39 -3.86 3.27
C ARG A 249 34.69 -3.32 3.84
N GLU A 250 35.78 -3.45 3.08
CA GLU A 250 37.14 -3.09 3.51
C GLU A 250 37.24 -1.60 3.87
N HIS A 251 36.66 -0.72 3.05
CA HIS A 251 36.72 0.73 3.24
C HIS A 251 35.42 1.34 3.79
N ARG A 252 34.45 0.49 4.16
CA ARG A 252 33.09 0.89 4.59
C ARG A 252 32.46 1.90 3.62
N ILE A 253 32.33 1.51 2.36
CA ILE A 253 31.67 2.31 1.33
C ILE A 253 30.44 1.57 0.83
N VAL A 254 29.35 2.30 0.66
CA VAL A 254 28.12 1.88 0.02
C VAL A 254 27.92 2.74 -1.23
N VAL A 255 27.57 2.11 -2.35
CA VAL A 255 27.08 2.83 -3.53
C VAL A 255 25.66 2.38 -3.83
N GLU A 256 24.74 3.32 -3.96
CA GLU A 256 23.33 3.07 -4.33
C GLU A 256 23.03 3.64 -5.71
N LEU A 257 22.29 2.89 -6.52
CA LEU A 257 21.94 3.18 -7.90
C LEU A 257 20.44 3.52 -8.00
N ASP A 258 20.13 4.81 -7.89
CA ASP A 258 18.76 5.29 -7.77
C ASP A 258 18.03 5.33 -9.12
N GLY A 259 16.90 4.62 -9.21
CA GLY A 259 15.99 4.69 -10.36
C GLY A 259 15.15 5.99 -10.41
N PRO A 260 14.48 6.27 -11.55
CA PRO A 260 13.62 7.45 -11.71
C PRO A 260 12.49 7.53 -10.67
N GLU A 261 11.99 6.37 -10.22
CA GLU A 261 10.95 6.24 -9.20
C GLU A 261 11.39 6.77 -7.82
N HIS A 262 12.69 6.75 -7.53
CA HIS A 262 13.26 7.30 -6.29
C HIS A 262 13.38 8.83 -6.32
N GLN A 263 13.35 9.46 -7.50
CA GLN A 263 13.43 10.92 -7.64
C GLN A 263 12.05 11.59 -7.46
N ALA A 264 10.97 10.90 -7.82
CA ALA A 264 9.62 11.46 -7.82
C ALA A 264 8.91 11.38 -6.46
N ASN A 265 9.34 10.49 -5.55
CA ASN A 265 8.71 10.34 -4.24
C ASN A 265 9.71 9.76 -3.22
N PRO A 266 10.32 10.58 -2.35
CA PRO A 266 11.08 10.06 -1.23
C PRO A 266 10.08 9.32 -0.32
N LYS A 267 10.15 8.00 -0.20
CA LYS A 267 9.43 7.30 0.88
C LYS A 267 10.03 7.76 2.21
N PHE A 268 9.45 8.81 2.79
CA PHE A 268 10.08 9.72 3.76
C PHE A 268 10.52 9.09 5.10
N GLY A 269 10.05 7.89 5.46
CA GLY A 269 10.36 7.24 6.74
C GLY A 269 11.48 6.20 6.66
N ASP A 270 11.27 5.16 5.85
CA ASP A 270 12.16 3.99 5.83
C ASP A 270 13.53 4.28 5.19
N ASP A 271 13.58 5.14 4.18
CA ASP A 271 14.85 5.50 3.49
C ASP A 271 15.76 6.36 4.39
N ARG A 272 15.16 7.28 5.16
CA ARG A 272 15.92 8.12 6.11
C ARG A 272 16.43 7.35 7.31
N HIS A 273 15.67 6.36 7.77
CA HIS A 273 16.12 5.48 8.85
C HIS A 273 17.31 4.63 8.39
N ARG A 274 17.24 4.06 7.18
CA ARG A 274 18.34 3.32 6.56
C ARG A 274 19.61 4.16 6.39
N ASP A 275 19.49 5.38 5.88
CA ASP A 275 20.64 6.30 5.75
C ASP A 275 21.29 6.58 7.10
N TYR A 276 20.47 6.81 8.13
CA TYR A 276 20.94 7.00 9.50
C TYR A 276 21.69 5.77 10.02
N GLU A 277 21.18 4.56 9.81
CA GLU A 277 21.84 3.32 10.25
C GLU A 277 23.20 3.11 9.56
N LEU A 278 23.28 3.35 8.25
CA LEU A 278 24.53 3.25 7.49
C LEU A 278 25.56 4.28 7.99
N MET A 279 25.12 5.51 8.24
CA MET A 279 25.95 6.58 8.79
C MET A 279 26.49 6.21 10.17
N VAL A 280 25.63 5.74 11.09
CA VAL A 280 26.03 5.31 12.45
C VAL A 280 26.98 4.11 12.40
N ALA A 281 26.78 3.20 11.44
CA ALA A 281 27.68 2.07 11.20
C ALA A 281 29.01 2.47 10.53
N GLY A 282 29.21 3.77 10.24
CA GLY A 282 30.46 4.34 9.73
C GLY A 282 30.66 4.21 8.23
N TYR A 283 29.61 3.85 7.48
CA TYR A 283 29.64 3.74 6.03
C TYR A 283 29.58 5.10 5.35
N LEU A 284 30.37 5.28 4.28
CA LEU A 284 30.21 6.39 3.35
C LEU A 284 29.29 5.95 2.22
N VAL A 285 28.14 6.61 2.09
CA VAL A 285 27.14 6.33 1.07
C VAL A 285 27.33 7.28 -0.12
N LEU A 286 27.51 6.72 -1.32
CA LEU A 286 27.52 7.44 -2.59
C LEU A 286 26.26 7.05 -3.37
N ARG A 287 25.37 8.00 -3.63
CA ARG A 287 24.20 7.76 -4.50
C ARG A 287 24.50 8.21 -5.93
N LEU A 288 24.24 7.35 -6.90
CA LEU A 288 24.33 7.63 -8.32
C LEU A 288 22.99 7.34 -8.97
N THR A 289 22.44 8.30 -9.71
CA THR A 289 21.19 8.05 -10.42
C THR A 289 21.43 7.19 -11.66
N ASN A 290 20.44 6.38 -12.04
CA ASN A 290 20.46 5.61 -13.26
C ASN A 290 20.76 6.47 -14.50
N ALA A 291 20.17 7.67 -14.58
CA ALA A 291 20.43 8.62 -15.66
C ALA A 291 21.89 9.08 -15.72
N GLN A 292 22.56 9.27 -14.58
CA GLN A 292 23.97 9.64 -14.54
C GLN A 292 24.88 8.51 -15.07
N VAL A 293 24.56 7.26 -14.73
CA VAL A 293 25.32 6.10 -15.20
C VAL A 293 25.09 5.85 -16.69
N ASP A 294 23.85 6.01 -17.16
CA ASP A 294 23.52 5.85 -18.58
C ASP A 294 24.18 6.93 -19.44
N HIS A 295 24.20 8.18 -18.96
CA HIS A 295 24.81 9.29 -19.66
C HIS A 295 26.35 9.18 -19.72
N ASP A 296 27.00 8.84 -18.61
CA ASP A 296 28.47 8.77 -18.53
C ASP A 296 28.95 7.79 -17.45
N LEU A 297 29.10 6.52 -17.87
CA LEU A 297 29.59 5.44 -17.02
C LEU A 297 31.02 5.69 -16.51
N GLN A 298 31.89 6.30 -17.31
CA GLN A 298 33.28 6.56 -16.90
C GLN A 298 33.34 7.57 -15.76
N ARG A 299 32.53 8.62 -15.84
CA ARG A 299 32.40 9.60 -14.76
C ARG A 299 31.78 9.00 -13.50
N ALA A 300 30.84 8.06 -13.63
CA ALA A 300 30.30 7.32 -12.49
C ALA A 300 31.39 6.49 -11.79
N VAL A 301 32.22 5.78 -12.55
CA VAL A 301 33.36 5.01 -12.02
C VAL A 301 34.40 5.94 -11.35
N GLU A 302 34.70 7.10 -11.93
CA GLU A 302 35.61 8.08 -11.30
C GLU A 302 35.09 8.57 -9.94
N LYS A 303 33.78 8.82 -9.81
CA LYS A 303 33.19 9.18 -8.51
C LYS A 303 33.38 8.07 -7.47
N ILE A 304 33.19 6.81 -7.86
CA ILE A 304 33.43 5.66 -6.98
C ILE A 304 34.90 5.60 -6.59
N ARG A 305 35.82 5.81 -7.55
CA ARG A 305 37.26 5.86 -7.32
C ARG A 305 37.66 6.95 -6.33
N ALA A 306 37.10 8.15 -6.48
CA ALA A 306 37.34 9.26 -5.57
C ALA A 306 36.89 8.92 -4.14
N VAL A 307 35.74 8.28 -3.97
CA VAL A 307 35.23 7.83 -2.67
C VAL A 307 36.11 6.75 -2.05
N VAL A 308 36.59 5.79 -2.85
CA VAL A 308 37.56 4.77 -2.39
C VAL A 308 38.87 5.42 -1.95
N ARG A 309 39.43 6.33 -2.74
CA ARG A 309 40.67 7.05 -2.42
C ARG A 309 40.52 7.90 -1.14
N LEU A 310 39.36 8.51 -0.92
CA LEU A 310 39.06 9.27 0.29
C LEU A 310 39.06 8.39 1.55
N ARG A 311 38.57 7.14 1.44
CA ARG A 311 38.48 6.20 2.56
C ARG A 311 39.70 5.31 2.74
N ARG A 312 40.60 5.24 1.75
CA ARG A 312 41.89 4.57 1.90
C ARG A 312 42.71 5.34 2.94
N PRO A 313 43.22 4.67 3.99
CA PRO A 313 44.13 5.31 4.92
C PRO A 313 45.36 5.79 4.15
N ALA A 314 45.85 6.99 4.46
CA ALA A 314 47.13 7.45 3.93
C ALA A 314 48.22 6.43 4.32
N PRO A 315 49.17 6.12 3.42
CA PRO A 315 50.29 5.27 3.79
C PRO A 315 50.99 5.89 5.01
N ALA A 316 51.18 5.11 6.06
CA ALA A 316 51.92 5.53 7.23
C ALA A 316 53.38 5.80 6.82
N GLY A 317 53.70 7.07 6.55
CA GLY A 317 55.08 7.52 6.34
C GLY A 317 55.23 8.68 5.34
N ASP A 318 55.07 9.92 5.82
CA ASP A 318 55.98 11.01 5.46
C ASP A 318 56.11 11.97 6.66
N PRO A 319 57.25 11.98 7.38
CA PRO A 319 57.52 12.89 8.48
C PRO A 319 58.06 14.24 7.97
N THR A 320 57.40 14.87 7.01
CA THR A 320 57.73 16.25 6.60
C THR A 320 56.56 16.98 5.93
N ARG A 321 55.60 17.46 6.72
CA ARG A 321 55.00 18.82 6.59
C ARG A 321 54.07 19.14 7.75
#